data_AF-A0A167XLQ3-F1
#
_entry.id   AF-A0A167XLQ3-F1
#
_cell.length_a   1.000
_cell.length_b   1.000
_cell.length_c   1.000
_cell.angle_alpha   90.00
_cell.angle_beta   90.00
_cell.angle_gamma   90.00
#
_symmetry.space_group_name_H-M   'P 1'
#
loop_
_entity.id
_entity.type
_entity.pdbx_description
1 polymer ?
#
loop_
_entity_poly.entity_id
_entity_poly.type
_entity_poly.pdbx_seq_one_letter_code
_entity_poly.pdbx_strand_id
1 'polypeptide(L)' 'MKLIQIETLKSLENDGYIDLYFGDQSHFRLTPNVPYAWQTIENAILLPASKGKYLNVVGMMTRKNKLILKYLKALLILTD' A
#
# COMPACT_ATOMS: atom_id res chain seq x y z
N MET A 1 -5.14 16.31 19.15
CA MET A 1 -3.68 16.18 19.37
C MET A 1 -2.92 15.83 18.08
N LYS A 2 -3.18 14.70 17.41
CA LYS A 2 -2.49 14.32 16.14
C LYS A 2 -2.70 15.29 14.98
N LEU A 3 -3.92 15.83 14.82
CA LEU A 3 -4.22 16.81 13.76
C LEU A 3 -3.38 18.08 13.89
N ILE A 4 -3.23 18.60 15.11
CA ILE A 4 -2.41 19.80 15.39
C ILE A 4 -0.95 19.56 14.99
N GLN A 5 -0.40 18.39 15.32
CA GLN A 5 0.98 18.04 14.94
C GLN A 5 1.17 18.00 13.42
N ILE A 6 0.20 17.45 12.68
CA ILE A 6 0.25 17.42 11.22
C ILE A 6 0.20 18.83 10.63
N GLU A 7 -0.65 19.71 11.17
CA GLU A 7 -0.72 21.10 10.70
C GLU A 7 0.58 21.87 10.98
N THR A 8 1.22 21.66 12.14
CA THR A 8 2.55 22.23 12.41
C THR A 8 3.59 21.76 11.38
N LEU A 9 3.62 20.46 11.08
CA LEU A 9 4.56 19.91 10.08
C LEU A 9 4.29 20.45 8.66
N LYS A 10 3.03 20.64 8.29
CA LYS A 10 2.67 21.27 7.01
C LYS A 10 3.14 22.73 6.94
N SER A 11 3.05 23.48 8.04
CA SER A 11 3.57 24.86 8.09
C SER A 11 5.08 24.88 7.87
N LEU A 12 5.81 24.00 8.56
CA LEU A 12 7.27 23.91 8.42
C LEU A 12 7.71 23.52 7.00
N GLU A 13 6.95 22.66 6.32
CA GLU A 13 7.19 22.35 4.90
C GLU A 13 6.88 23.54 3.99
N ASN A 14 5.79 24.29 4.26
CA ASN A 14 5.47 25.50 3.48
C ASN A 14 6.57 26.56 3.59
N ASP A 15 7.16 26.70 4.78
CA ASP A 15 8.25 27.63 5.07
C ASP A 15 9.61 27.13 4.54
N GLY A 16 9.67 25.90 4.01
CA GLY A 16 10.87 25.33 3.40
C GLY A 16 11.89 24.75 4.38
N TYR A 17 11.52 24.56 5.65
CA TYR A 17 12.42 23.99 6.66
C TYR A 17 12.57 22.47 6.55
N ILE A 18 11.55 21.77 6.05
CA ILE A 18 11.52 20.32 5.93
C ILE A 18 10.85 19.88 4.63
N ASP A 19 11.19 18.67 4.17
CA ASP A 19 10.38 17.94 3.18
C ASP A 19 9.44 16.96 3.90
N LEU A 20 8.13 17.09 3.65
CA LEU A 20 7.13 16.23 4.29
C LEU A 20 6.71 15.08 3.37
N TYR A 21 6.81 13.86 3.88
CA TYR A 21 6.35 12.64 3.21
C TYR A 21 5.33 11.91 4.07
N PHE A 22 4.20 11.55 3.47
CA PHE A 22 3.22 10.65 4.06
C PHE A 22 3.52 9.23 3.59
N GLY A 23 3.82 8.34 4.54
CA GLY A 23 4.17 6.96 4.26
C GLY A 23 3.08 5.98 4.65
N ASP A 24 2.91 4.94 3.84
CA ASP A 24 2.10 3.77 4.20
C ASP A 24 2.67 2.48 3.58
N GLN A 25 2.27 1.33 4.11
CA GLN A 25 2.61 0.01 3.61
C GLN A 25 1.36 -0.71 3.12
N SER A 26 1.49 -1.38 1.98
CA SER A 26 0.42 -2.16 1.37
C SER A 26 0.91 -3.55 0.99
N HIS A 27 -0.04 -4.47 0.98
CA HIS A 27 0.21 -5.89 0.77
C HIS A 27 -0.62 -6.43 -0.39
N PHE A 28 0.02 -7.01 -1.40
CA PHE A 28 -0.67 -7.64 -2.54
C PHE A 28 -0.60 -9.16 -2.48
N ARG A 29 -1.77 -9.79 -2.61
CA ARG A 29 -1.95 -11.25 -2.58
C ARG A 29 -2.48 -11.75 -3.94
N LEU A 30 -2.13 -12.98 -4.29
CA LEU A 30 -2.71 -13.68 -5.45
C LEU A 30 -4.04 -14.39 -5.12
N THR A 31 -4.46 -14.34 -3.87
CA THR A 31 -5.79 -14.79 -3.43
C THR A 31 -6.74 -13.60 -3.52
N PRO A 32 -7.76 -13.64 -4.40
CA PRO A 32 -8.72 -12.56 -4.54
C PRO A 32 -9.56 -12.43 -3.26
N ASN A 33 -9.97 -11.21 -2.93
CA ASN A 33 -11.09 -11.01 -2.03
C ASN A 33 -12.36 -11.47 -2.77
N VAL A 34 -13.26 -12.21 -2.11
CA VAL A 34 -14.50 -12.68 -2.71
C VAL A 34 -15.54 -11.56 -2.61
N PRO A 35 -15.84 -10.83 -3.71
CA PRO A 35 -16.86 -9.82 -3.68
C PRO A 35 -18.24 -10.47 -3.55
N TYR A 36 -19.19 -9.74 -2.97
CA TYR A 36 -20.58 -10.16 -2.98
C TYR A 36 -21.15 -10.05 -4.40
N ALA A 37 -21.63 -11.16 -4.95
CA ALA A 37 -22.28 -11.20 -6.25
C ALA A 37 -23.48 -12.15 -6.19
N TRP A 38 -24.59 -11.74 -6.82
CA TRP A 38 -25.71 -12.63 -7.05
C TRP A 38 -25.33 -13.62 -8.15
N GLN A 39 -25.38 -14.91 -7.83
CA GLN A 39 -25.07 -15.99 -8.76
C GLN A 39 -26.11 -17.10 -8.63
N THR A 40 -26.39 -17.76 -9.75
CA THR A 40 -27.26 -18.95 -9.76
C THR A 40 -26.45 -20.16 -9.31
N ILE A 41 -27.09 -21.13 -8.67
CA ILE A 41 -26.42 -22.34 -8.16
C ILE A 41 -25.72 -23.11 -9.29
N GLU A 42 -26.29 -23.07 -10.50
CA GLU A 42 -25.80 -23.80 -11.67
C GLU A 42 -24.61 -23.12 -12.35
N ASN A 43 -24.43 -21.81 -12.17
CA ASN A 43 -23.36 -21.03 -12.82
C ASN A 43 -22.61 -20.19 -11.81
N ALA A 44 -21.72 -20.85 -11.07
CA ALA A 44 -20.82 -20.18 -10.14
C ALA A 44 -19.78 -19.32 -10.87
N ILE A 45 -19.56 -18.10 -10.39
CA ILE A 45 -18.53 -17.21 -10.93
C ILE A 45 -17.19 -17.61 -10.28
N LEU A 46 -16.29 -18.18 -11.07
CA LEU A 46 -14.96 -18.56 -10.60
C LEU A 46 -13.99 -17.38 -10.69
N LEU A 47 -13.28 -17.10 -9.60
CA LEU A 47 -12.21 -16.11 -9.58
C LEU A 47 -10.86 -16.81 -9.67
N PRO A 48 -9.94 -16.36 -10.55
CA PRO A 48 -8.60 -16.92 -10.62
C PRO A 48 -7.88 -16.66 -9.30
N ALA A 49 -7.40 -17.73 -8.67
CA ALA A 49 -6.67 -17.67 -7.42
C ALA A 49 -5.47 -18.59 -7.49
N SER A 50 -4.33 -18.12 -6.98
CA SER A 50 -3.12 -18.95 -6.88
C SER A 50 -2.50 -18.82 -5.50
N LYS A 51 -1.86 -19.90 -5.03
CA LYS A 51 -1.01 -19.85 -3.83
C LYS A 51 0.29 -19.15 -4.23
N GLY A 52 0.63 -18.08 -3.52
CA GLY A 52 1.84 -17.32 -3.82
C GLY A 52 2.32 -16.50 -2.64
N LYS A 53 3.55 -15.99 -2.78
CA LYS A 53 4.13 -15.09 -1.80
C LYS A 53 3.45 -13.72 -1.87
N TYR A 54 3.45 -13.14 -0.70
CA TYR A 54 3.06 -11.81 -0.36
C TYR A 54 4.03 -10.77 -0.97
N LEU A 55 3.53 -9.85 -1.80
CA LEU A 55 4.28 -8.67 -2.25
C LEU A 55 3.99 -7.49 -1.32
N ASN A 56 4.96 -7.16 -0.47
CA ASN A 56 4.93 -5.97 0.37
C ASN A 56 5.46 -4.77 -0.42
N VAL A 57 4.73 -3.66 -0.37
CA VAL A 57 5.13 -2.40 -0.98
C VAL A 57 5.05 -1.31 0.09
N VAL A 58 6.08 -0.49 0.17
CA VAL A 58 6.04 0.75 0.95
C VAL A 58 6.00 1.93 0.00
N GLY A 59 5.09 2.87 0.25
CA GLY A 59 4.93 4.09 -0.50
C GLY A 59 5.13 5.31 0.38
N MET A 60 5.78 6.34 -0.16
CA MET A 60 5.89 7.65 0.46
C MET A 60 5.45 8.70 -0.55
N MET A 61 4.52 9.59 -0.17
CA MET A 61 3.95 10.61 -1.04
C MET A 61 4.09 12.00 -0.43
N THR A 62 4.50 12.99 -1.23
CA THR A 62 4.51 14.39 -0.81
C THR A 62 3.16 15.06 -1.08
N ARG A 63 2.92 16.24 -0.48
CA ARG A 63 1.74 17.06 -0.80
C ARG A 63 1.74 17.63 -2.24
N LYS A 64 2.86 17.50 -2.96
CA LYS A 64 3.05 17.93 -4.36
C LYS A 64 2.88 16.76 -5.34
N ASN A 65 2.20 15.69 -4.93
CA ASN A 65 1.93 14.48 -5.73
C ASN A 65 3.19 13.75 -6.23
N LYS A 66 4.32 13.90 -5.54
CA LYS A 66 5.52 13.09 -5.81
C LYS A 66 5.43 11.80 -5.01
N LEU A 67 5.33 10.68 -5.70
CA LEU A 67 5.24 9.35 -5.11
C LEU A 67 6.57 8.60 -5.25
N ILE A 68 7.05 8.03 -4.14
CA ILE A 68 8.20 7.14 -4.07
C ILE A 68 7.68 5.77 -3.64
N LEU A 69 7.86 4.76 -4.48
CA LEU A 69 7.47 3.38 -4.20
C LEU A 69 8.72 2.51 -4.06
N LYS A 70 8.72 1.63 -3.06
CA LYS A 70 9.73 0.59 -2.92
C LYS A 70 9.07 -0.74 -2.65
N TYR A 71 9.38 -1.72 -3.51
CA TYR A 71 9.02 -3.10 -3.25
C TYR A 71 9.91 -3.61 -2.13
N LEU A 72 9.29 -4.04 -1.04
CA LEU A 72 9.98 -4.81 -0.02
C LEU A 72 10.04 -6.23 -0.58
N LYS A 73 11.14 -6.51 -1.28
CA LYS A 73 11.50 -7.89 -1.57
C LYS A 73 11.66 -8.55 -0.20
N ALA A 74 10.70 -9.40 0.17
CA ALA A 74 10.92 -10.32 1.27
C ALA A 74 12.26 -10.96 0.96
N LEU A 75 13.23 -10.74 1.83
CA LEU A 75 14.57 -11.29 1.72
C LEU A 75 14.37 -12.78 1.45
N LEU A 76 14.47 -13.18 0.17
CA LEU A 76 15.07 -14.45 -0.16
C LEU A 76 16.46 -14.27 0.39
N ILE A 77 16.61 -14.67 1.65
CA ILE A 77 17.81 -15.36 2.09
C ILE A 77 17.96 -16.49 1.07
N LEU A 78 18.62 -16.15 -0.03
CA LEU A 78 19.58 -17.00 -0.69
C LEU A 78 20.68 -17.16 0.36
N THR A 79 20.54 -18.16 1.21
CA THR A 79 21.69 -18.89 1.74
C THR A 79 21.35 -20.35 1.51
N ASP A 80 22.13 -20.90 0.57
CA ASP A 80 22.32 -22.29 0.16
C ASP A 80 21.14 -23.02 -0.51
#